data_AF-A0A2R6G4C4-F1
#
_entry.id   AF-A0A2R6G4C4-F1
#
_cell.length_a   1.000
_cell.length_b   1.000
_cell.length_c   1.000
_cell.angle_alpha   90.00
_cell.angle_beta   90.00
_cell.angle_gamma   90.00
#
_symmetry.space_group_name_H-M   'P 1'
#
loop_
_entity.id
_entity.type
_entity.pdbx_description
1 polymer ?
#
loop_
_entity_poly.entity_id
_entity_poly.type
_entity_poly.pdbx_seq_one_letter_code
_entity_poly.pdbx_strand_id
1 'polypeptide(L)'
;MASFEVLAPRLAVVLAAACSIVLVWWLDDVRGERVAALRSRFLLGVPWATLLVLAFVLAVYLFAQDGIDSWYSPVVIPFRAWSYLYPLGMLTAPFSHAGSGHLLGNLVGTLTFAPIAEYAWGHYPDERDGSLPASALQASPVGRILLFVLAVLAVGLLTSFFALGPVIGFSGVVFAFAGVAVVFYPLATVIALAAGNVLQLLYSALSNPVTVASASPSFAPPWWAGIAIQGHALGLLCGVLAGVLLIRRREHAPSAFSLWVGVLLLGVSQSLWAVYWYRGGETFVLFRAVGTVLVFALAGLVAVGVATPDRLSLADRDRGQRSALDVDLGLGDTDIDVGRSVRRVATAVLVASLIGMAVPAVPVNLTAVSDEQVGDASGNGVSASPVPSNALSPNGSARDSDGTNDSNASNASALRANGTIEIRGYTIRYAERVQNQLVSVIDVSAFGETTAVNTSGVIVTNADREIWTTAVSKSRLGFAGSATVRVGGVGWAEVVGVRRSGWSVAGGNSTYKVFLQPNDDDRRLAYAAPPAIGEPVLDGKNVSIAPRRQGFAVVVSRNDTTLERAPIPRKNGSVSVAGLTFERDEGRLLATYGTTELQIAERETYPGS
;
A
#
# COMPACT_ATOMS: atom_id res chain seq x y z
N MET A 1 -32.42 -24.61 6.87
CA MET A 1 -31.15 -25.17 7.41
C MET A 1 -30.01 -24.17 7.27
N ALA A 2 -29.67 -23.68 6.07
CA ALA A 2 -28.58 -22.70 5.88
C ALA A 2 -28.67 -21.39 6.71
N SER A 3 -29.87 -20.85 6.95
CA SER A 3 -30.03 -19.65 7.79
C SER A 3 -29.81 -19.93 9.29
N PHE A 4 -30.15 -21.13 9.76
CA PHE A 4 -29.95 -21.53 11.15
C PHE A 4 -28.48 -21.82 11.45
N GLU A 5 -27.76 -22.44 10.51
CA GLU A 5 -26.32 -22.72 10.60
C GLU A 5 -25.45 -21.46 10.70
N VAL A 6 -25.95 -20.31 10.24
CA VAL A 6 -25.26 -19.02 10.33
C VAL A 6 -25.76 -18.17 11.50
N LEU A 7 -27.06 -18.19 11.80
CA LEU A 7 -27.65 -17.37 12.85
C LEU A 7 -27.33 -17.90 14.27
N ALA A 8 -27.38 -19.22 14.46
CA ALA A 8 -27.09 -19.85 15.76
C ALA A 8 -25.67 -19.53 16.28
N PRO A 9 -24.58 -19.67 15.51
CA PRO A 9 -23.24 -19.32 16.00
C PRO A 9 -23.08 -17.82 16.26
N ARG A 10 -23.70 -16.95 15.44
CA ARG A 10 -23.68 -15.49 15.70
C ARG A 10 -24.33 -15.15 17.05
N LEU A 11 -25.52 -15.70 17.31
CA LEU A 11 -26.20 -15.52 18.59
C LEU A 11 -25.39 -16.09 19.75
N ALA A 12 -24.79 -17.28 19.57
CA ALA A 12 -23.93 -17.89 20.58
C ALA A 12 -22.72 -17.01 20.92
N VAL A 13 -22.06 -16.42 19.93
CA VAL A 13 -20.94 -15.48 20.15
C VAL A 13 -21.40 -14.25 20.92
N VAL A 14 -22.51 -13.62 20.54
CA VAL A 14 -23.04 -12.43 21.23
C VAL A 14 -23.41 -12.76 22.67
N LEU A 15 -24.12 -13.87 22.89
CA LEU A 15 -24.54 -14.31 24.23
C LEU A 15 -23.33 -14.67 25.09
N ALA A 16 -22.36 -15.42 24.57
CA ALA A 16 -21.16 -15.78 25.31
C ALA A 16 -20.35 -14.54 25.71
N ALA A 17 -20.15 -13.59 24.78
CA ALA A 17 -19.48 -12.33 25.07
C ALA A 17 -20.25 -11.52 26.13
N ALA A 18 -21.56 -11.33 25.96
CA ALA A 18 -22.38 -10.57 26.90
C ALA A 18 -22.42 -11.22 28.30
N CYS A 19 -22.67 -12.53 28.39
CA CYS A 19 -22.69 -13.25 29.66
C CYS A 19 -21.34 -13.21 30.35
N SER A 20 -20.22 -13.36 29.62
CA SER A 20 -18.88 -13.28 30.21
C SER A 20 -18.59 -11.89 30.78
N ILE A 21 -18.94 -10.82 30.06
CA ILE A 21 -18.77 -9.44 30.52
C ILE A 21 -19.63 -9.18 31.76
N VAL A 22 -20.92 -9.56 31.73
CA VAL A 22 -21.83 -9.39 32.87
C VAL A 22 -21.35 -10.16 34.09
N LEU A 23 -20.88 -11.40 33.92
CA LEU A 23 -20.38 -12.23 35.01
C LEU A 23 -19.13 -11.60 35.64
N VAL A 24 -18.14 -11.22 34.85
CA VAL A 24 -16.92 -10.56 35.36
C VAL A 24 -17.28 -9.24 36.03
N TRP A 25 -18.15 -8.44 35.42
CA TRP A 25 -18.59 -7.17 35.98
C TRP A 25 -19.35 -7.32 37.30
N TRP A 26 -20.08 -8.41 37.49
CA TRP A 26 -20.78 -8.72 38.73
C TRP A 26 -19.84 -9.23 39.84
N LEU A 27 -18.77 -9.94 39.47
CA LEU A 27 -17.77 -10.47 40.39
C LEU A 27 -16.67 -9.46 40.78
N ASP A 28 -16.54 -8.35 40.06
CA ASP A 28 -15.47 -7.36 40.22
C ASP A 28 -15.81 -6.31 41.30
N ASP A 29 -15.31 -6.51 42.51
CA ASP A 29 -15.55 -5.63 43.67
C ASP A 29 -15.04 -4.19 43.50
N VAL A 30 -14.11 -3.95 42.56
CA VAL A 30 -13.48 -2.64 42.31
C VAL A 30 -14.20 -1.80 41.24
N ARG A 31 -15.42 -2.16 40.87
CA ARG A 31 -16.21 -1.46 39.83
C ARG A 31 -16.34 0.05 40.09
N GLY A 32 -16.66 0.43 41.33
CA GLY A 32 -16.84 1.83 41.70
C GLY A 32 -15.58 2.65 41.49
N GLU A 33 -14.43 2.08 41.87
CA GLU A 33 -13.11 2.69 41.71
C GLU A 33 -12.73 2.84 40.24
N ARG A 34 -12.97 1.81 39.41
CA ARG A 34 -12.70 1.88 37.95
C ARG A 34 -13.56 2.93 37.26
N VAL A 35 -14.85 3.01 37.58
CA VAL A 35 -15.75 4.03 37.02
C VAL A 35 -15.34 5.44 37.48
N ALA A 36 -14.98 5.60 38.75
CA ALA A 36 -14.45 6.86 39.27
C ALA A 36 -13.14 7.24 38.57
N ALA A 37 -12.23 6.29 38.37
CA ALA A 37 -10.96 6.51 37.66
C ALA A 37 -11.18 6.93 36.20
N LEU A 38 -12.16 6.35 35.49
CA LEU A 38 -12.53 6.78 34.14
C LEU A 38 -13.14 8.19 34.17
N ARG A 39 -14.09 8.46 35.07
CA ARG A 39 -14.74 9.78 35.21
C ARG A 39 -13.80 10.88 35.67
N SER A 40 -12.69 10.55 36.32
CA SER A 40 -11.66 11.52 36.71
C SER A 40 -10.90 12.10 35.51
N ARG A 41 -10.88 11.38 34.38
CA ARG A 41 -10.16 11.79 33.18
C ARG A 41 -11.07 12.04 31.99
N PHE A 42 -12.14 11.29 31.85
CA PHE A 42 -13.09 11.41 30.75
C PHE A 42 -14.38 12.08 31.21
N LEU A 43 -14.87 12.99 30.38
CA LEU A 43 -16.21 13.57 30.52
C LEU A 43 -17.26 12.45 30.53
N LEU A 44 -17.91 12.27 31.67
CA LEU A 44 -18.87 11.17 31.96
C LEU A 44 -18.28 9.75 31.92
N GLY A 45 -16.95 9.61 31.89
CA GLY A 45 -16.28 8.31 31.76
C GLY A 45 -16.14 7.81 30.31
N VAL A 46 -16.44 8.65 29.32
CA VAL A 46 -16.49 8.28 27.89
C VAL A 46 -15.35 8.96 27.10
N PRO A 47 -14.60 8.21 26.25
CA PRO A 47 -13.55 8.76 25.38
C PRO A 47 -14.17 9.45 24.14
N TRP A 48 -14.82 10.60 24.36
CA TRP A 48 -15.55 11.35 23.34
C TRP A 48 -14.68 11.75 22.15
N ALA A 49 -13.41 12.13 22.36
CA ALA A 49 -12.54 12.53 21.25
C ALA A 49 -12.25 11.34 20.32
N THR A 50 -11.99 10.16 20.88
CA THR A 50 -11.85 8.91 20.12
C THR A 50 -13.10 8.60 19.31
N LEU A 51 -14.29 8.70 19.91
CA LEU A 51 -15.55 8.44 19.22
C LEU A 51 -15.81 9.41 18.06
N LEU A 52 -15.49 10.70 18.26
CA LEU A 52 -15.60 11.72 17.19
C LEU A 52 -14.64 11.43 16.03
N VAL A 53 -13.40 11.03 16.33
CA VAL A 53 -12.40 10.65 15.31
C VAL A 53 -12.87 9.43 14.51
N LEU A 54 -13.38 8.39 15.18
CA LEU A 54 -13.93 7.20 14.52
C LEU A 54 -15.10 7.56 13.60
N ALA A 55 -16.04 8.37 14.09
CA ALA A 55 -17.19 8.82 13.31
C ALA A 55 -16.76 9.62 12.07
N PHE A 56 -15.78 10.51 12.22
CA PHE A 56 -15.22 11.28 11.12
C PHE A 56 -14.57 10.39 10.05
N VAL A 57 -13.68 9.48 10.45
CA VAL A 57 -12.99 8.57 9.51
C VAL A 57 -13.99 7.66 8.79
N LEU A 58 -14.99 7.13 9.51
CA LEU A 58 -16.05 6.34 8.91
C LEU A 58 -16.88 7.16 7.91
N ALA A 59 -17.21 8.41 8.23
CA ALA A 59 -17.94 9.29 7.32
C ALA A 59 -17.17 9.56 6.03
N VAL A 60 -15.85 9.80 6.09
CA VAL A 60 -15.02 9.97 4.89
C VAL A 60 -15.12 8.73 3.99
N TYR A 61 -15.02 7.54 4.56
CA TYR A 61 -15.14 6.30 3.79
C TYR A 61 -16.52 6.13 3.15
N LEU A 62 -17.58 6.34 3.92
CA LEU A 62 -18.94 6.12 3.47
C LEU A 62 -19.37 7.12 2.39
N PHE A 63 -19.06 8.40 2.58
CA PHE A 63 -19.58 9.48 1.73
C PHE A 63 -18.57 9.98 0.69
N ALA A 64 -17.32 10.22 1.07
CA ALA A 64 -16.33 10.76 0.12
C ALA A 64 -15.83 9.67 -0.84
N GLN A 65 -15.66 8.44 -0.35
CA GLN A 65 -15.12 7.33 -1.13
C GLN A 65 -16.17 6.39 -1.72
N ASP A 66 -17.45 6.77 -1.73
CA ASP A 66 -18.55 5.93 -2.23
C ASP A 66 -18.68 4.59 -1.47
N GLY A 67 -18.34 4.58 -0.18
CA GLY A 67 -18.38 3.37 0.65
C GLY A 67 -19.79 2.87 0.97
N ILE A 68 -20.81 3.72 0.84
CA ILE A 68 -22.23 3.32 1.00
C ILE A 68 -22.63 2.34 -0.09
N ASP A 69 -22.38 2.70 -1.36
CA ASP A 69 -22.78 1.88 -2.50
C ASP A 69 -21.73 0.81 -2.81
N SER A 70 -20.46 1.07 -2.46
CA SER A 70 -19.32 0.24 -2.85
C SER A 70 -18.41 -0.14 -1.69
N TRP A 71 -18.99 -0.69 -0.62
CA TRP A 71 -18.27 -1.04 0.63
C TRP A 71 -16.95 -1.79 0.45
N TYR A 72 -16.84 -2.72 -0.50
CA TYR A 72 -15.62 -3.51 -0.72
C TYR A 72 -14.69 -2.95 -1.81
N SER A 73 -15.15 -1.97 -2.58
CA SER A 73 -14.42 -1.40 -3.72
C SER A 73 -14.65 0.12 -3.78
N PRO A 74 -14.20 0.87 -2.75
CA PRO A 74 -14.39 2.32 -2.70
C PRO A 74 -13.57 3.03 -3.77
N VAL A 75 -13.83 4.33 -3.97
CA VAL A 75 -12.98 5.22 -4.78
C VAL A 75 -11.68 5.50 -4.03
N VAL A 76 -10.54 5.16 -4.65
CA VAL A 76 -9.21 5.22 -3.99
C VAL A 76 -8.23 6.16 -4.70
N ILE A 77 -8.17 6.11 -6.02
CA ILE A 77 -7.15 6.79 -6.84
C ILE A 77 -7.01 8.30 -6.52
N PRO A 78 -8.09 9.10 -6.44
CA PRO A 78 -8.01 10.53 -6.12
C PRO A 78 -7.74 10.83 -4.63
N PHE A 79 -7.85 9.85 -3.74
CA PHE A 79 -7.69 10.04 -2.30
C PHE A 79 -6.30 9.59 -1.82
N ARG A 80 -5.32 9.51 -2.72
CA ARG A 80 -3.92 9.23 -2.40
C ARG A 80 -3.12 10.52 -2.42
N ALA A 81 -2.14 10.63 -1.52
CA ALA A 81 -1.21 11.74 -1.43
C ALA A 81 -0.12 11.62 -2.51
N TRP A 82 -0.44 12.03 -3.74
CA TRP A 82 0.46 11.89 -4.90
C TRP A 82 1.58 12.92 -4.95
N SER A 83 1.22 14.18 -4.75
CA SER A 83 2.09 15.35 -4.90
C SER A 83 1.51 16.53 -4.12
N TYR A 84 2.36 17.45 -3.67
CA TYR A 84 1.95 18.73 -3.08
C TYR A 84 1.19 19.61 -4.08
N LEU A 85 1.39 19.37 -5.38
CA LEU A 85 0.64 20.03 -6.46
C LEU A 85 -0.81 19.52 -6.57
N TYR A 86 -1.16 18.46 -5.83
CA TYR A 86 -2.53 17.99 -5.65
C TYR A 86 -3.00 18.05 -4.18
N PRO A 87 -3.38 19.25 -3.68
CA PRO A 87 -3.72 19.46 -2.26
C PRO A 87 -4.88 18.59 -1.78
N LEU A 88 -5.87 18.32 -2.62
CA LEU A 88 -7.02 17.50 -2.24
C LEU A 88 -6.57 16.10 -1.80
N GLY A 89 -5.68 15.46 -2.58
CA GLY A 89 -5.10 14.17 -2.22
C GLY A 89 -4.31 14.25 -0.91
N MET A 90 -3.46 15.27 -0.76
CA MET A 90 -2.66 15.49 0.46
C MET A 90 -3.52 15.65 1.72
N LEU A 91 -4.61 16.39 1.64
CA LEU A 91 -5.48 16.68 2.78
C LEU A 91 -6.41 15.50 3.15
N THR A 92 -6.80 14.68 2.18
CA THR A 92 -7.81 13.62 2.38
C THR A 92 -7.21 12.22 2.53
N ALA A 93 -6.01 11.98 2.01
CA ALA A 93 -5.31 10.71 2.11
C ALA A 93 -5.22 10.09 3.50
N PRO A 94 -4.87 10.83 4.58
CA PRO A 94 -4.73 10.22 5.89
C PRO A 94 -6.09 9.79 6.47
N PHE A 95 -7.21 10.24 5.90
CA PHE A 95 -8.56 9.92 6.37
C PHE A 95 -9.31 8.97 5.44
N SER A 96 -8.70 8.62 4.30
CA SER A 96 -9.27 7.73 3.28
C SER A 96 -8.66 6.33 3.35
N HIS A 97 -9.31 5.33 2.77
CA HIS A 97 -8.89 3.93 2.85
C HIS A 97 -8.96 3.20 1.51
N ALA A 98 -8.07 2.23 1.32
CA ALA A 98 -7.98 1.43 0.09
C ALA A 98 -9.10 0.38 -0.06
N GLY A 99 -9.89 0.15 1.00
CA GLY A 99 -10.93 -0.86 1.06
C GLY A 99 -11.42 -1.07 2.50
N SER A 100 -12.49 -1.83 2.68
CA SER A 100 -13.15 -2.00 3.98
C SER A 100 -12.29 -2.71 5.01
N GLY A 101 -11.50 -3.71 4.59
CA GLY A 101 -10.54 -4.37 5.49
C GLY A 101 -9.49 -3.39 6.03
N HIS A 102 -9.03 -2.45 5.20
CA HIS A 102 -8.08 -1.41 5.61
C HIS A 102 -8.74 -0.41 6.58
N LEU A 103 -9.98 0.03 6.28
CA LEU A 103 -10.76 0.86 7.21
C LEU A 103 -10.94 0.17 8.57
N LEU A 104 -11.45 -1.06 8.57
CA LEU A 104 -11.74 -1.80 9.79
C LEU A 104 -10.48 -2.01 10.64
N GLY A 105 -9.34 -2.32 10.01
CA GLY A 105 -8.05 -2.41 10.69
C GLY A 105 -7.70 -1.10 11.41
N ASN A 106 -7.86 0.05 10.77
CA ASN A 106 -7.59 1.35 11.39
C ASN A 106 -8.61 1.73 12.46
N LEU A 107 -9.89 1.38 12.31
CA LEU A 107 -10.91 1.61 13.33
C LEU A 107 -10.64 0.76 14.59
N VAL A 108 -10.30 -0.52 14.42
CA VAL A 108 -9.90 -1.41 15.53
C VAL A 108 -8.62 -0.91 16.20
N GLY A 109 -7.61 -0.52 15.42
CA GLY A 109 -6.38 0.06 15.97
C GLY A 109 -6.62 1.36 16.72
N THR A 110 -7.52 2.22 16.21
CA THR A 110 -7.94 3.45 16.90
C THR A 110 -8.64 3.13 18.22
N LEU A 111 -9.61 2.22 18.22
CA LEU A 111 -10.27 1.76 19.46
C LEU A 111 -9.30 1.11 20.46
N THR A 112 -8.20 0.54 19.97
CA THR A 112 -7.17 -0.08 20.79
C THR A 112 -6.30 0.96 21.50
N PHE A 113 -5.82 1.98 20.80
CA PHE A 113 -4.81 2.90 21.33
C PHE A 113 -5.30 4.30 21.67
N ALA A 114 -6.26 4.83 20.91
CA ALA A 114 -6.72 6.21 21.08
C ALA A 114 -7.34 6.47 22.46
N PRO A 115 -8.15 5.56 23.06
CA PRO A 115 -8.66 5.77 24.41
C PRO A 115 -7.54 5.88 25.45
N ILE A 116 -6.43 5.14 25.30
CA ILE A 116 -5.30 5.22 26.23
C ILE A 116 -4.58 6.56 26.09
N ALA A 117 -4.36 7.02 24.85
CA ALA A 117 -3.79 8.33 24.58
C ALA A 117 -4.69 9.48 25.06
N GLU A 118 -6.00 9.38 24.85
CA GLU A 118 -7.01 10.33 25.34
C GLU A 118 -7.08 10.33 26.87
N TYR A 119 -6.95 9.17 27.51
CA TYR A 119 -6.89 9.06 28.96
C TYR A 119 -5.63 9.71 29.54
N ALA A 120 -4.49 9.58 28.84
CA ALA A 120 -3.27 10.28 29.21
C ALA A 120 -3.47 11.81 29.16
N TRP A 121 -4.09 12.30 28.08
CA TRP A 121 -4.43 13.71 27.85
C TRP A 121 -5.42 14.29 28.86
N GLY A 122 -6.54 13.60 29.10
CA GLY A 122 -7.61 13.99 30.02
C GLY A 122 -8.49 15.16 29.54
N HIS A 123 -9.79 15.09 29.83
CA HIS A 123 -10.78 16.14 29.53
C HIS A 123 -10.88 17.19 30.62
N TYR A 124 -10.36 16.94 31.81
CA TYR A 124 -10.37 17.94 32.88
C TYR A 124 -8.99 18.60 32.98
N PRO A 125 -8.92 19.92 33.21
CA PRO A 125 -7.66 20.60 33.47
C PRO A 125 -7.02 20.03 34.74
N ASP A 126 -5.71 19.85 34.73
CA ASP A 126 -4.95 19.39 35.89
C ASP A 126 -4.51 20.61 36.71
N GLU A 127 -4.67 20.61 38.04
CA GLU A 127 -4.29 21.75 38.91
C GLU A 127 -2.79 22.11 38.80
N ARG A 128 -1.99 21.18 38.26
CA ARG A 128 -0.54 21.27 38.09
C ARG A 128 -0.08 21.80 36.73
N ASP A 129 -0.99 22.14 35.81
CA ASP A 129 -0.63 22.71 34.50
C ASP A 129 0.05 24.11 34.61
N GLY A 130 0.12 24.71 35.81
CA GLY A 130 1.08 25.75 36.20
C GLY A 130 0.86 27.17 35.63
N SER A 131 0.87 28.16 36.55
CA SER A 131 1.05 29.65 36.50
C SER A 131 0.78 30.53 35.26
N LEU A 132 0.57 30.00 34.05
CA LEU A 132 0.16 30.76 32.87
C LEU A 132 -1.36 30.61 32.71
N PRO A 133 -2.10 31.67 32.34
CA PRO A 133 -3.54 31.55 32.11
C PRO A 133 -3.78 30.56 30.97
N ALA A 134 -4.36 29.41 31.30
CA ALA A 134 -4.83 28.44 30.30
C ALA A 134 -5.77 29.17 29.33
N SER A 135 -5.61 28.92 28.03
CA SER A 135 -6.57 29.45 27.06
C SER A 135 -7.99 28.96 27.40
N ALA A 136 -9.03 29.72 27.06
CA ALA A 136 -10.41 29.32 27.35
C ALA A 136 -10.77 27.90 26.85
N LEU A 137 -10.10 27.44 25.79
CA LEU A 137 -10.22 26.08 25.26
C LEU A 137 -9.57 25.02 26.16
N GLN A 138 -8.41 25.29 26.75
CA GLN A 138 -7.72 24.34 27.65
C GLN A 138 -8.40 24.20 29.01
N ALA A 139 -9.14 25.24 29.44
CA ALA A 139 -9.85 25.27 30.71
C ALA A 139 -11.18 24.51 30.70
N SER A 140 -11.75 24.20 29.52
CA SER A 140 -13.05 23.52 29.41
C SER A 140 -12.93 22.08 28.92
N PRO A 141 -13.77 21.14 29.39
CA PRO A 141 -13.74 19.76 28.90
C PRO A 141 -13.98 19.62 27.41
N VAL A 142 -14.93 20.38 26.87
CA VAL A 142 -15.24 20.39 25.43
C VAL A 142 -14.06 20.94 24.63
N GLY A 143 -13.40 22.01 25.10
CA GLY A 143 -12.24 22.55 24.43
C GLY A 143 -11.04 21.60 24.41
N ARG A 144 -10.81 20.83 25.49
CA ARG A 144 -9.77 19.79 25.53
C ARG A 144 -10.07 18.60 24.60
N ILE A 145 -11.34 18.21 24.47
CA ILE A 145 -11.78 17.23 23.46
C ILE A 145 -11.48 17.75 22.05
N LEU A 146 -11.87 19.00 21.76
CA LEU A 146 -11.61 19.63 20.46
C LEU A 146 -10.11 19.71 20.15
N LEU A 147 -9.28 20.09 21.11
CA LEU A 147 -7.82 20.15 20.93
C LEU A 147 -7.22 18.77 20.63
N PHE A 148 -7.73 17.70 21.24
CA PHE A 148 -7.32 16.34 20.92
C PHE A 148 -7.67 15.98 19.47
N VAL A 149 -8.90 16.28 19.02
CA VAL A 149 -9.33 16.05 17.63
C VAL A 149 -8.48 16.87 16.66
N LEU A 150 -8.20 18.14 16.95
CA LEU A 150 -7.34 18.99 16.12
C LEU A 150 -5.90 18.46 16.04
N ALA A 151 -5.36 17.95 17.15
CA ALA A 151 -4.05 17.31 17.16
C ALA A 151 -4.04 16.05 16.29
N VAL A 152 -5.10 15.25 16.33
CA VAL A 152 -5.28 14.07 15.46
C VAL A 152 -5.28 14.46 13.98
N LEU A 153 -6.02 15.50 13.62
CA LEU A 153 -6.03 16.02 12.24
C LEU A 153 -4.64 16.50 11.83
N ALA A 154 -3.95 17.25 12.70
CA ALA A 154 -2.59 17.74 12.44
C ALA A 154 -1.58 16.61 12.25
N VAL A 155 -1.63 15.56 13.06
CA VAL A 155 -0.78 14.37 12.89
C VAL A 155 -1.11 13.65 11.59
N GLY A 156 -2.40 13.50 11.25
CA GLY A 156 -2.82 12.92 9.97
C GLY A 156 -2.22 13.68 8.80
N LEU A 157 -2.35 15.00 8.78
CA LEU A 157 -1.75 15.86 7.76
C LEU A 157 -0.23 15.73 7.74
N LEU A 158 0.45 15.78 8.89
CA LEU A 158 1.90 15.61 8.96
C LEU A 158 2.33 14.27 8.34
N THR A 159 1.65 13.17 8.66
CA THR A 159 1.99 11.85 8.08
C THR A 159 1.77 11.80 6.59
N SER A 160 0.71 12.44 6.07
CA SER A 160 0.43 12.51 4.63
C SER A 160 1.48 13.34 3.87
N PHE A 161 1.78 14.54 4.38
CA PHE A 161 2.71 15.46 3.74
C PHE A 161 4.16 14.95 3.73
N PHE A 162 4.56 14.15 4.72
CA PHE A 162 5.93 13.65 4.84
C PHE A 162 6.07 12.15 4.55
N ALA A 163 5.03 11.52 3.99
CA ALA A 163 5.14 10.15 3.53
C ALA A 163 5.83 10.06 2.16
N LEU A 164 6.56 8.96 1.93
CA LEU A 164 7.20 8.66 0.65
C LEU A 164 6.24 7.92 -0.29
N GLY A 165 5.97 8.54 -1.45
CA GLY A 165 5.08 8.00 -2.48
C GLY A 165 3.59 8.13 -2.12
N PRO A 166 2.68 7.61 -2.95
CA PRO A 166 1.26 7.78 -2.73
C PRO A 166 0.78 6.97 -1.54
N VAL A 167 0.48 7.69 -0.46
CA VAL A 167 -0.07 7.13 0.76
C VAL A 167 -1.57 7.38 0.83
N ILE A 168 -2.26 6.42 1.45
CA ILE A 168 -3.67 6.50 1.83
C ILE A 168 -3.83 5.67 3.09
N GLY A 169 -4.58 6.17 4.08
CA GLY A 169 -4.86 5.44 5.32
C GLY A 169 -4.60 6.25 6.58
N PHE A 170 -5.37 5.92 7.62
CA PHE A 170 -5.29 6.54 8.95
C PHE A 170 -4.25 5.89 9.87
N SER A 171 -3.52 4.87 9.39
CA SER A 171 -2.60 4.09 10.21
C SER A 171 -1.48 4.93 10.83
N GLY A 172 -0.96 5.96 10.14
CA GLY A 172 0.01 6.90 10.73
C GLY A 172 -0.48 7.52 12.04
N VAL A 173 -1.75 7.92 12.10
CA VAL A 173 -2.37 8.44 13.34
C VAL A 173 -2.55 7.33 14.37
N VAL A 174 -2.96 6.12 13.96
CA VAL A 174 -3.07 4.96 14.85
C VAL A 174 -1.75 4.68 15.57
N PHE A 175 -0.64 4.71 14.83
CA PHE A 175 0.70 4.55 15.42
C PHE A 175 1.10 5.72 16.31
N ALA A 176 0.64 6.95 16.02
CA ALA A 176 0.84 8.08 16.92
C ALA A 176 0.09 7.88 18.26
N PHE A 177 -1.14 7.37 18.23
CA PHE A 177 -1.84 6.96 19.46
C PHE A 177 -1.06 5.89 20.20
N ALA A 178 -0.56 4.87 19.51
CA ALA A 178 0.25 3.81 20.13
C ALA A 178 1.53 4.38 20.76
N GLY A 179 2.17 5.36 20.13
CA GLY A 179 3.35 6.07 20.65
C GLY A 179 3.08 6.86 21.92
N VAL A 180 1.97 7.60 21.98
CA VAL A 180 1.55 8.29 23.21
C VAL A 180 1.20 7.26 24.29
N ALA A 181 0.41 6.25 23.92
CA ALA A 181 -0.07 5.21 24.84
C ALA A 181 1.09 4.44 25.48
N VAL A 182 2.09 4.01 24.70
CA VAL A 182 3.22 3.23 25.23
C VAL A 182 4.13 4.04 26.14
N VAL A 183 4.24 5.36 25.93
CA VAL A 183 5.04 6.24 26.80
C VAL A 183 4.39 6.43 28.17
N PHE A 184 3.06 6.51 28.25
CA PHE A 184 2.35 6.70 29.51
C PHE A 184 1.98 5.38 30.20
N TYR A 185 1.55 4.38 29.43
CA TYR A 185 1.02 3.11 29.92
C TYR A 185 1.57 1.93 29.09
N PRO A 186 2.86 1.59 29.22
CA PRO A 186 3.49 0.54 28.39
C PRO A 186 2.77 -0.81 28.48
N LEU A 187 2.44 -1.26 29.69
CA LEU A 187 1.77 -2.55 29.91
C LEU A 187 0.32 -2.53 29.40
N ALA A 188 -0.42 -1.44 29.67
CA ALA A 188 -1.79 -1.31 29.18
C ALA A 188 -1.83 -1.31 27.65
N THR A 189 -0.83 -0.72 27.00
CA THR A 189 -0.71 -0.71 25.53
C THR A 189 -0.50 -2.13 24.97
N VAL A 190 0.30 -2.96 25.65
CA VAL A 190 0.49 -4.38 25.27
C VAL A 190 -0.79 -5.20 25.50
N ILE A 191 -1.50 -4.96 26.61
CA ILE A 191 -2.80 -5.60 26.87
C ILE A 191 -3.83 -5.16 25.82
N ALA A 192 -3.81 -3.89 25.44
CA ALA A 192 -4.70 -3.35 24.41
C ALA A 192 -4.47 -4.03 23.06
N LEU A 193 -3.22 -4.32 22.67
CA LEU A 193 -2.93 -5.12 21.47
C LEU A 193 -3.67 -6.46 21.49
N ALA A 194 -3.65 -7.16 22.63
CA ALA A 194 -4.40 -8.41 22.78
C ALA A 194 -5.91 -8.18 22.69
N ALA A 195 -6.44 -7.10 23.29
CA ALA A 195 -7.85 -6.73 23.18
C ALA A 195 -8.27 -6.40 21.73
N GLY A 196 -7.40 -5.76 20.95
CA GLY A 196 -7.63 -5.50 19.52
C GLY A 196 -7.78 -6.78 18.72
N ASN A 197 -6.96 -7.81 19.01
CA ASN A 197 -7.10 -9.13 18.39
C ASN A 197 -8.44 -9.81 18.74
N VAL A 198 -8.92 -9.62 19.98
CA VAL A 198 -10.25 -10.10 20.40
C VAL A 198 -11.36 -9.38 19.63
N LEU A 199 -11.28 -8.06 19.45
CA LEU A 199 -12.26 -7.30 18.65
C LEU A 199 -12.30 -7.78 17.21
N GLN A 200 -11.13 -8.03 16.61
CA GLN A 200 -11.04 -8.53 15.25
C GLN A 200 -11.61 -9.95 15.14
N LEU A 201 -11.34 -10.82 16.11
CA LEU A 201 -11.94 -12.16 16.18
C LEU A 201 -13.46 -12.09 16.31
N LEU A 202 -13.99 -11.23 17.17
CA LEU A 202 -15.44 -11.05 17.34
C LEU A 202 -16.07 -10.57 16.03
N TYR A 203 -15.47 -9.59 15.37
CA TYR A 203 -15.94 -9.13 14.06
C TYR A 203 -15.93 -10.28 13.04
N SER A 204 -14.81 -11.00 12.91
CA SER A 204 -14.68 -12.13 11.98
C SER A 204 -15.70 -13.24 12.28
N ALA A 205 -15.91 -13.59 13.55
CA ALA A 205 -16.86 -14.61 13.98
C ALA A 205 -18.32 -14.19 13.72
N LEU A 206 -18.63 -12.89 13.81
CA LEU A 206 -19.96 -12.37 13.49
C LEU A 206 -20.19 -12.26 11.98
N SER A 207 -19.21 -11.75 11.24
CA SER A 207 -19.32 -11.58 9.79
C SER A 207 -19.32 -12.92 9.06
N ASN A 208 -18.36 -13.80 9.37
CA ASN A 208 -18.13 -15.09 8.72
C ASN A 208 -18.04 -16.22 9.77
N PRO A 209 -19.17 -16.60 10.42
CA PRO A 209 -19.17 -17.56 11.53
C PRO A 209 -18.69 -18.96 11.13
N VAL A 210 -18.91 -19.33 9.87
CA VAL A 210 -18.47 -20.61 9.30
C VAL A 210 -17.76 -20.29 7.99
N THR A 211 -16.48 -20.64 7.90
CA THR A 211 -15.67 -20.42 6.69
C THR A 211 -15.26 -21.77 6.12
N VAL A 212 -15.71 -22.06 4.90
CA VAL A 212 -15.26 -23.22 4.11
C VAL A 212 -14.25 -22.71 3.09
N ALA A 213 -13.03 -23.23 3.12
CA ALA A 213 -11.96 -22.84 2.23
C ALA A 213 -11.31 -24.06 1.59
N SER A 214 -10.95 -23.95 0.32
CA SER A 214 -10.14 -24.92 -0.42
C SER A 214 -8.86 -24.25 -0.89
N ALA A 215 -7.80 -25.03 -1.08
CA ALA A 215 -6.58 -24.50 -1.69
C ALA A 215 -6.90 -24.04 -3.13
N SER A 216 -6.59 -22.79 -3.43
CA SER A 216 -6.71 -22.21 -4.76
C SER A 216 -5.48 -21.36 -5.09
N PRO A 217 -5.08 -21.28 -6.37
CA PRO A 217 -4.09 -20.30 -6.80
C PRO A 217 -4.57 -18.89 -6.43
N SER A 218 -3.66 -18.03 -5.99
CA SER A 218 -3.96 -16.62 -5.74
C SER A 218 -2.79 -15.74 -6.16
N PHE A 219 -3.09 -14.51 -6.56
CA PHE A 219 -2.09 -13.52 -6.95
C PHE A 219 -2.17 -12.32 -6.00
N ALA A 220 -1.22 -12.26 -5.06
CA ALA A 220 -1.08 -11.15 -4.13
C ALA A 220 0.41 -10.84 -3.93
N PRO A 221 0.78 -9.58 -3.73
CA PRO A 221 2.13 -9.27 -3.28
C PRO A 221 2.40 -9.94 -1.91
N PRO A 222 3.68 -10.15 -1.55
CA PRO A 222 4.01 -10.60 -0.21
C PRO A 222 3.35 -9.68 0.83
N TRP A 223 2.76 -10.24 1.89
CA TRP A 223 1.96 -9.48 2.85
C TRP A 223 2.71 -8.29 3.48
N TRP A 224 4.04 -8.40 3.63
CA TRP A 224 4.91 -7.35 4.17
C TRP A 224 5.18 -6.21 3.17
N ALA A 225 5.05 -6.46 1.86
CA ALA A 225 5.26 -5.45 0.80
C ALA A 225 4.08 -4.47 0.65
N GLY A 226 2.99 -4.69 1.40
CA GLY A 226 1.85 -3.76 1.48
C GLY A 226 1.86 -2.88 2.73
N ILE A 227 2.86 -3.00 3.60
CA ILE A 227 2.90 -2.28 4.88
C ILE A 227 3.55 -0.91 4.68
N ALA A 228 2.85 0.17 5.05
CA ALA A 228 3.36 1.53 5.01
C ALA A 228 4.33 1.82 6.17
N ILE A 229 5.46 1.09 6.25
CA ILE A 229 6.38 1.10 7.40
C ILE A 229 6.89 2.51 7.71
N GLN A 230 7.24 3.29 6.67
CA GLN A 230 7.70 4.66 6.85
C GLN A 230 6.60 5.55 7.46
N GLY A 231 5.37 5.48 6.95
CA GLY A 231 4.22 6.19 7.53
C GLY A 231 3.91 5.76 8.98
N HIS A 232 3.99 4.46 9.27
CA HIS A 232 3.81 3.92 10.63
C HIS A 232 4.90 4.43 11.59
N ALA A 233 6.16 4.42 11.16
CA ALA A 233 7.29 4.89 11.94
C ALA A 233 7.23 6.40 12.20
N LEU A 234 6.88 7.21 11.19
CA LEU A 234 6.63 8.65 11.34
C LEU A 234 5.55 8.90 12.40
N GLY A 235 4.39 8.24 12.26
CA GLY A 235 3.30 8.32 13.22
C GLY A 235 3.74 7.96 14.65
N LEU A 236 4.39 6.81 14.81
CA LEU A 236 4.88 6.33 16.10
C LEU A 236 5.85 7.33 16.75
N LEU A 237 6.83 7.83 15.99
CA LEU A 237 7.79 8.81 16.49
C LEU A 237 7.13 10.12 16.91
N CYS A 238 6.18 10.63 16.12
CA CYS A 238 5.38 11.79 16.51
C CYS A 238 4.63 11.54 17.83
N GLY A 239 3.99 10.38 17.96
CA GLY A 239 3.30 9.97 19.19
C GLY A 239 4.22 9.86 20.40
N VAL A 240 5.36 9.20 20.23
CA VAL A 240 6.40 9.06 21.28
C VAL A 240 6.93 10.43 21.71
N LEU A 241 7.27 11.31 20.77
CA LEU A 241 7.79 12.65 21.07
C LEU A 241 6.75 13.53 21.76
N ALA A 242 5.49 13.47 21.32
CA ALA A 242 4.37 14.11 22.01
C ALA A 242 4.22 13.55 23.43
N GLY A 243 4.30 12.23 23.59
CA GLY A 243 4.28 11.55 24.89
C GLY A 243 5.42 12.02 25.81
N VAL A 244 6.65 12.09 25.30
CA VAL A 244 7.83 12.59 26.03
C VAL A 244 7.64 14.05 26.45
N LEU A 245 7.06 14.90 25.59
CA LEU A 245 6.80 16.30 25.94
C LEU A 245 5.74 16.43 27.05
N LEU A 246 4.69 15.62 26.99
CA LEU A 246 3.61 15.64 27.99
C LEU A 246 4.05 15.03 29.32
N ILE A 247 4.81 13.93 29.31
CA ILE A 247 5.24 13.26 30.54
C ILE A 247 6.26 14.07 31.33
N ARG A 248 7.05 14.94 30.66
CA ARG A 248 7.97 15.88 31.32
C ARG A 248 7.28 16.87 32.27
N ARG A 249 5.97 17.05 32.11
CA ARG A 249 5.16 17.88 33.03
C ARG A 249 4.63 17.09 34.23
N ARG A 250 4.96 15.80 34.36
CA ARG A 250 4.46 14.91 35.41
C ARG A 250 5.60 14.33 36.25
N GLU A 251 5.32 14.14 37.53
CA GLU A 251 6.31 13.74 38.54
C GLU A 251 6.74 12.27 38.47
N HIS A 252 5.99 11.41 37.77
CA HIS A 252 6.24 9.97 37.72
C HIS A 252 6.28 9.46 36.27
N ALA A 253 7.43 8.93 35.86
CA ALA A 253 7.61 8.23 34.60
C ALA A 253 7.57 6.70 34.81
N PRO A 254 7.10 5.91 33.84
CA PRO A 254 7.21 4.46 33.89
C PRO A 254 8.65 3.97 33.98
N SER A 255 8.84 2.75 34.49
CA SER A 255 10.17 2.14 34.55
C SER A 255 10.77 1.95 33.15
N ALA A 256 12.10 2.07 33.05
CA ALA A 256 12.83 1.87 31.79
C ALA A 256 12.55 0.48 31.19
N PHE A 257 12.46 -0.55 32.03
CA PHE A 257 12.17 -1.92 31.59
C PHE A 257 10.76 -2.03 30.99
N SER A 258 9.74 -1.47 31.65
CA SER A 258 8.36 -1.47 31.14
C SER A 258 8.25 -0.75 29.80
N LEU A 259 8.92 0.39 29.64
CA LEU A 259 8.98 1.12 28.38
C LEU A 259 9.67 0.32 27.27
N TRP A 260 10.83 -0.24 27.58
CA TRP A 260 11.59 -1.05 26.62
C TRP A 260 10.78 -2.26 26.15
N VAL A 261 10.20 -3.03 27.08
CA VAL A 261 9.34 -4.18 26.75
C VAL A 261 8.10 -3.73 25.97
N GLY A 262 7.44 -2.66 26.41
CA GLY A 262 6.23 -2.15 25.75
C GLY A 262 6.49 -1.74 24.30
N VAL A 263 7.55 -0.96 24.05
CA VAL A 263 7.93 -0.51 22.71
C VAL A 263 8.41 -1.68 21.85
N LEU A 264 9.19 -2.61 22.42
CA LEU A 264 9.66 -3.80 21.71
C LEU A 264 8.48 -4.68 21.26
N LEU A 265 7.59 -5.04 22.19
CA LEU A 265 6.42 -5.88 21.88
C LEU A 265 5.48 -5.18 20.91
N LEU A 266 5.24 -3.88 21.07
CA LEU A 266 4.47 -3.09 20.11
C LEU A 266 5.10 -3.12 18.72
N GLY A 267 6.40 -2.80 18.61
CA GLY A 267 7.09 -2.72 17.34
C GLY A 267 7.18 -4.06 16.61
N VAL A 268 7.38 -5.16 17.34
CA VAL A 268 7.38 -6.52 16.76
C VAL A 268 5.97 -6.92 16.32
N SER A 269 4.97 -6.74 17.19
CA SER A 269 3.58 -7.13 16.91
C SER A 269 2.95 -6.35 15.77
N GLN A 270 3.38 -5.09 15.58
CA GLN A 270 2.90 -4.21 14.52
C GLN A 270 3.83 -4.22 13.28
N SER A 271 4.72 -5.21 13.16
CA SER A 271 5.58 -5.44 11.99
C SER A 271 6.50 -4.27 11.61
N LEU A 272 6.94 -3.44 12.56
CA LEU A 272 7.89 -2.34 12.28
C LEU A 272 9.27 -2.84 11.83
N TRP A 273 9.57 -4.11 12.06
CA TRP A 273 10.79 -4.77 11.58
C TRP A 273 10.76 -5.10 10.08
N ALA A 274 9.62 -4.98 9.40
CA ALA A 274 9.43 -5.51 8.05
C ALA A 274 10.06 -4.66 6.92
N VAL A 275 11.19 -3.99 7.17
CA VAL A 275 11.84 -3.04 6.25
C VAL A 275 12.11 -3.68 4.90
N TYR A 276 11.51 -3.16 3.83
CA TYR A 276 11.62 -3.73 2.49
C TYR A 276 11.90 -2.68 1.41
N TRP A 277 12.33 -3.16 0.24
CA TRP A 277 12.56 -2.33 -0.95
C TRP A 277 12.10 -3.03 -2.24
N TYR A 278 11.95 -2.27 -3.32
CA TYR A 278 11.59 -2.76 -4.66
C TYR A 278 12.84 -3.23 -5.41
N ARG A 279 12.77 -4.39 -6.08
CA ARG A 279 13.82 -4.99 -6.92
C ARG A 279 13.33 -5.24 -8.36
N GLY A 280 12.35 -4.46 -8.79
CA GLY A 280 11.58 -4.66 -10.03
C GLY A 280 10.11 -4.29 -9.83
N GLY A 281 9.31 -4.31 -10.91
CA GLY A 281 7.91 -3.84 -10.87
C GLY A 281 7.01 -4.65 -9.92
N GLU A 282 7.36 -5.91 -9.67
CA GLU A 282 6.61 -6.84 -8.83
C GLU A 282 7.53 -7.70 -7.93
N THR A 283 8.80 -7.32 -7.80
CA THR A 283 9.79 -8.06 -7.00
C THR A 283 10.23 -7.20 -5.84
N PHE A 284 10.34 -7.79 -4.65
CA PHE A 284 10.61 -7.07 -3.41
C PHE A 284 11.67 -7.80 -2.60
N VAL A 285 12.48 -7.06 -1.84
CA VAL A 285 13.47 -7.59 -0.92
C VAL A 285 13.17 -7.13 0.51
N LEU A 286 13.28 -8.03 1.49
CA LEU A 286 12.95 -7.78 2.89
C LEU A 286 14.21 -7.87 3.77
N PHE A 287 14.59 -6.75 4.37
CA PHE A 287 15.75 -6.57 5.23
C PHE A 287 15.41 -6.83 6.71
N ARG A 288 15.05 -8.07 7.04
CA ARG A 288 14.59 -8.45 8.40
C ARG A 288 15.56 -8.04 9.51
N ALA A 289 16.85 -8.35 9.34
CA ALA A 289 17.86 -8.08 10.36
C ALA A 289 17.98 -6.57 10.67
N VAL A 290 18.00 -5.73 9.63
CA VAL A 290 18.05 -4.27 9.78
C VAL A 290 16.84 -3.77 10.55
N GLY A 291 15.64 -4.19 10.14
CA GLY A 291 14.41 -3.81 10.83
C GLY A 291 14.36 -4.27 12.29
N THR A 292 14.83 -5.49 12.59
CA THR A 292 14.92 -5.98 13.98
C THR A 292 15.85 -5.09 14.82
N VAL A 293 17.04 -4.74 14.31
CA VAL A 293 17.98 -3.84 14.99
C VAL A 293 17.34 -2.47 15.25
N LEU A 294 16.62 -1.91 14.27
CA LEU A 294 15.93 -0.63 14.42
C LEU A 294 14.84 -0.66 15.51
N VAL A 295 14.10 -1.76 15.64
CA VAL A 295 13.09 -1.91 16.71
C VAL A 295 13.76 -1.96 18.09
N PHE A 296 14.86 -2.69 18.26
CA PHE A 296 15.62 -2.70 19.52
C PHE A 296 16.22 -1.32 19.85
N ALA A 297 16.77 -0.64 18.85
CA ALA A 297 17.30 0.71 19.01
C ALA A 297 16.21 1.70 19.43
N LEU A 298 15.03 1.65 18.79
CA LEU A 298 13.88 2.47 19.17
C LEU A 298 13.43 2.19 20.61
N ALA A 299 13.27 0.92 20.99
CA ALA A 299 12.88 0.55 22.35
C ALA A 299 13.88 1.07 23.40
N GLY A 300 15.19 0.96 23.12
CA GLY A 300 16.25 1.51 23.97
C GLY A 300 16.19 3.04 24.06
N LEU A 301 16.09 3.74 22.94
CA LEU A 301 16.02 5.20 22.90
C LEU A 301 14.81 5.76 23.64
N VAL A 302 13.64 5.12 23.52
CA VAL A 302 12.44 5.54 24.25
C VAL A 302 12.59 5.30 25.76
N ALA A 303 13.08 4.12 26.16
CA ALA A 303 13.31 3.83 27.57
C ALA A 303 14.30 4.82 28.20
N VAL A 304 15.41 5.11 27.52
CA VAL A 304 16.42 6.08 27.97
C VAL A 304 15.84 7.51 27.97
N GLY A 305 15.12 7.89 26.90
CA GLY A 305 14.56 9.23 26.73
C GLY A 305 13.44 9.59 27.73
N VAL A 306 12.80 8.58 28.33
CA VAL A 306 11.68 8.78 29.27
C VAL A 306 12.08 8.48 30.71
N ALA A 307 12.76 7.35 30.96
CA ALA A 307 12.96 6.83 32.32
C ALA A 307 14.28 7.24 33.00
N THR A 308 15.18 7.95 32.30
CA THR A 308 16.46 8.39 32.89
C THR A 308 16.21 9.51 33.92
N PRO A 309 16.59 9.33 35.20
CA PRO A 309 16.48 10.37 36.23
C PRO A 309 17.35 11.60 35.92
N ASP A 310 17.00 12.77 36.46
CA ASP A 310 17.75 14.01 36.23
C ASP A 310 19.20 13.93 36.74
N ARG A 311 19.42 13.27 37.88
CA ARG A 311 20.75 13.01 38.46
C ARG A 311 21.05 11.51 38.42
N LEU A 312 22.11 11.13 37.71
CA LEU A 312 22.68 9.80 37.79
C LEU A 312 23.77 9.82 38.86
N SER A 313 23.44 9.44 40.11
CA SER A 313 24.46 9.28 41.15
C SER A 313 25.26 8.00 40.87
N LEU A 314 26.45 8.15 40.29
CA LEU A 314 27.40 7.04 40.12
C LEU A 314 27.96 6.55 41.47
N ALA A 315 27.88 7.37 42.51
CA ALA A 315 28.38 7.07 43.86
C ALA A 315 27.49 6.12 44.67
N ASP A 316 26.25 5.88 44.27
CA ASP A 316 25.31 5.04 45.06
C ASP A 316 25.37 3.54 44.71
N ARG A 317 26.12 3.17 43.66
CA ARG A 317 26.32 1.75 43.32
C ARG A 317 27.40 1.06 44.14
N ASP A 318 28.16 1.80 44.96
CA ASP A 318 29.32 1.26 45.70
C ASP A 318 29.17 1.32 47.24
N ARG A 319 27.98 1.64 47.77
CA ARG A 319 27.73 1.66 49.22
C ARG A 319 27.76 0.28 49.91
N GLY A 320 28.10 -0.78 49.18
CA GLY A 320 28.32 -2.13 49.72
C GLY A 320 29.74 -2.39 50.22
N GLN A 321 30.74 -1.54 49.92
CA GLN A 321 32.13 -1.81 50.27
C GLN A 321 32.83 -0.57 50.83
N ARG A 322 32.62 -0.32 52.13
CA ARG A 322 33.40 0.68 52.87
C ARG A 322 34.85 0.21 52.94
N SER A 323 35.74 0.85 52.18
CA SER A 323 37.19 0.77 52.39
C SER A 323 37.68 2.09 53.01
N ALA A 324 38.52 1.97 54.04
CA ALA A 324 38.88 3.01 55.01
C ALA A 324 39.95 4.02 54.51
N LEU A 325 39.93 4.38 53.23
CA LEU A 325 40.88 5.33 52.64
C LEU A 325 40.12 6.33 51.77
N ASP A 326 39.47 7.29 52.43
CA ASP A 326 38.89 8.45 51.78
C ASP A 326 40.01 9.48 51.58
N VAL A 327 40.64 9.45 50.40
CA VAL A 327 41.53 10.52 49.96
C VAL A 327 40.66 11.50 49.19
N ASP A 328 40.35 12.62 49.83
CA ASP A 328 39.70 13.78 49.23
C ASP A 328 40.64 14.40 48.18
N LEU A 329 40.68 13.79 46.99
CA LEU A 329 41.25 14.37 45.80
C LEU A 329 40.28 15.44 45.34
N GLY A 330 40.53 16.69 45.74
CA GLY A 330 39.75 17.90 45.43
C GLY A 330 39.55 18.17 43.93
N LEU A 331 38.90 17.25 43.24
CA LEU A 331 38.20 17.42 41.98
C LEU A 331 36.86 18.00 42.38
N GLY A 332 36.75 19.33 42.24
CA GLY A 332 35.54 20.08 42.54
C GLY A 332 34.30 19.40 41.98
N ASP A 333 33.25 19.49 42.79
CA ASP A 333 31.84 19.17 42.57
C ASP A 333 31.38 19.60 41.16
N THR A 334 31.75 18.81 40.16
CA THR A 334 31.25 18.91 38.81
C THR A 334 30.07 17.97 38.75
N ASP A 335 28.98 18.45 39.34
CA ASP A 335 27.63 17.86 39.32
C ASP A 335 27.14 17.89 37.84
N ILE A 336 27.79 17.11 36.97
CA ILE A 336 27.41 16.97 35.57
C ILE A 336 26.07 16.24 35.60
N ASP A 337 25.00 16.89 35.13
CA ASP A 337 23.68 16.27 34.93
C ASP A 337 23.75 15.24 33.79
N VAL A 338 24.48 14.14 33.99
CA VAL A 338 24.69 13.08 33.01
C VAL A 338 23.33 12.51 32.58
N GLY A 339 22.39 12.36 33.52
CA GLY A 339 21.04 11.85 33.24
C GLY A 339 20.23 12.76 32.32
N ARG A 340 20.22 14.07 32.61
CA ARG A 340 19.61 15.08 31.74
C ARG A 340 20.25 15.12 30.35
N SER A 341 21.56 14.97 30.28
CA SER A 341 22.34 14.99 29.04
C SER A 341 22.02 13.76 28.18
N VAL A 342 22.03 12.56 28.77
CA VAL A 342 21.64 11.30 28.13
C VAL A 342 20.20 11.36 27.60
N ARG A 343 19.27 11.91 28.40
CA ARG A 343 17.88 12.10 27.97
C ARG A 343 17.75 13.04 26.79
N ARG A 344 18.47 14.16 26.80
CA ARG A 344 18.51 15.13 25.69
C ARG A 344 19.06 14.50 24.42
N VAL A 345 20.15 13.73 24.52
CA VAL A 345 20.73 12.99 23.39
C VAL A 345 19.73 11.99 22.83
N ALA A 346 19.11 11.15 23.66
CA ALA A 346 18.11 10.19 23.20
C ALA A 346 16.92 10.88 22.49
N THR A 347 16.41 11.98 23.06
CA THR A 347 15.35 12.78 22.44
C THR A 347 15.82 13.39 21.11
N ALA A 348 17.05 13.91 21.04
CA ALA A 348 17.62 14.48 19.84
C ALA A 348 17.77 13.43 18.73
N VAL A 349 18.16 12.18 19.07
CA VAL A 349 18.23 11.07 18.12
C VAL A 349 16.84 10.71 17.59
N LEU A 350 15.80 10.69 18.45
CA LEU A 350 14.42 10.45 18.01
C LEU A 350 13.92 11.55 17.06
N VAL A 351 14.20 12.82 17.38
CA VAL A 351 13.86 13.97 16.52
C VAL A 351 14.63 13.91 15.20
N ALA A 352 15.94 13.62 15.23
CA ALA A 352 16.76 13.45 14.05
C ALA A 352 16.26 12.30 13.17
N SER A 353 15.79 11.20 13.78
CA SER A 353 15.20 10.07 13.05
C SER A 353 13.89 10.47 12.36
N LEU A 354 13.01 11.22 13.05
CA LEU A 354 11.78 11.74 12.48
C LEU A 354 12.07 12.67 11.28
N ILE A 355 12.99 13.62 11.46
CA ILE A 355 13.40 14.55 10.40
C ILE A 355 14.04 13.79 9.24
N GLY A 356 14.94 12.84 9.53
CA GLY A 356 15.62 12.02 8.51
C GLY A 356 14.67 11.18 7.67
N MET A 357 13.53 10.74 8.23
CA MET A 357 12.48 10.05 7.48
C MET A 357 11.54 11.00 6.71
N ALA A 358 11.33 12.22 7.22
CA ALA A 358 10.42 13.20 6.64
C ALA A 358 11.05 14.00 5.50
N VAL A 359 12.32 14.41 5.63
CA VAL A 359 13.00 15.28 4.66
C VAL A 359 13.02 14.69 3.23
N PRO A 360 13.33 13.40 3.01
CA PRO A 360 13.31 12.83 1.67
C PRO A 360 11.94 12.89 0.98
N ALA A 361 10.84 12.97 1.75
CA ALA A 361 9.50 13.06 1.19
C ALA A 361 9.22 14.43 0.56
N VAL A 362 9.90 15.50 0.97
CA VAL A 362 9.68 16.85 0.40
C VAL A 362 10.01 16.91 -1.09
N PRO A 363 11.23 16.57 -1.56
CA PRO A 363 11.51 16.60 -3.00
C PRO A 363 10.69 15.57 -3.78
N VAL A 364 10.36 14.41 -3.20
CA VAL A 364 9.50 13.40 -3.83
C VAL A 364 8.09 13.95 -4.08
N ASN A 365 7.49 14.60 -3.08
CA ASN A 365 6.14 15.15 -3.22
C ASN A 365 6.11 16.48 -4.00
N LEU A 366 7.26 17.07 -4.33
CA LEU A 366 7.34 18.26 -5.19
C LEU A 366 7.39 17.92 -6.69
N THR A 367 7.58 16.66 -7.05
CA THR A 367 7.59 16.27 -8.47
C THR A 367 6.19 16.26 -9.05
N ALA A 368 6.09 16.71 -10.31
CA ALA A 368 4.89 16.63 -11.11
C ALA A 368 4.94 15.39 -12.03
N VAL A 369 3.77 14.85 -12.36
CA VAL A 369 3.58 13.87 -13.43
C VAL A 369 3.68 14.62 -14.76
N SER A 370 4.76 14.44 -15.53
CA SER A 370 4.97 15.20 -16.77
C SER A 370 4.11 14.70 -17.93
N ASP A 371 3.46 15.65 -18.64
CA ASP A 371 2.60 15.40 -19.81
C ASP A 371 3.36 14.82 -21.02
N GLU A 372 4.64 15.16 -21.20
CA GLU A 372 5.46 14.64 -22.32
C GLU A 372 5.61 13.11 -22.29
N GLN A 373 5.58 12.48 -21.11
CA GLN A 373 5.64 11.02 -20.97
C GLN A 373 4.27 10.33 -21.10
N VAL A 374 3.19 11.12 -21.17
CA VAL A 374 1.82 10.64 -21.41
C VAL A 374 1.55 10.47 -22.92
N GLY A 375 2.22 11.26 -23.77
CA GLY A 375 2.07 11.23 -25.24
C GLY A 375 2.98 10.26 -26.00
N ASP A 376 4.24 10.07 -25.57
CA ASP A 376 5.27 9.39 -26.37
C ASP A 376 5.31 7.86 -26.25
N ALA A 377 4.53 7.26 -25.34
CA ALA A 377 4.40 5.80 -25.23
C ALA A 377 3.48 5.18 -26.31
N SER A 378 3.18 5.92 -27.38
CA SER A 378 2.37 5.50 -28.53
C SER A 378 3.20 4.95 -29.70
N GLY A 379 4.53 4.95 -29.60
CA GLY A 379 5.45 4.47 -30.65
C GLY A 379 6.14 3.15 -30.31
N ASN A 380 6.11 2.21 -31.27
CA ASN A 380 6.98 1.03 -31.31
C ASN A 380 8.45 1.43 -31.12
N GLY A 381 9.03 1.15 -29.95
CA GLY A 381 10.45 1.36 -29.67
C GLY A 381 11.08 0.11 -29.09
N VAL A 382 11.42 -0.86 -29.94
CA VAL A 382 12.47 -1.83 -29.62
C VAL A 382 13.79 -1.11 -29.90
N SER A 383 14.39 -0.49 -28.88
CA SER A 383 15.76 0.02 -29.00
C SER A 383 16.72 -1.17 -29.03
N ALA A 384 17.10 -1.60 -30.24
CA ALA A 384 18.31 -2.37 -30.45
C ALA A 384 19.52 -1.45 -30.24
N SER A 385 20.52 -1.91 -29.49
CA SER A 385 21.79 -1.21 -29.25
C SER A 385 22.49 -0.82 -30.56
N PRO A 386 23.19 0.33 -30.63
CA PRO A 386 23.86 0.75 -31.87
C PRO A 386 25.20 0.03 -32.03
N VAL A 387 25.35 -0.66 -33.16
CA VAL A 387 26.66 -0.99 -33.76
C VAL A 387 27.15 0.25 -34.50
N PRO A 388 28.42 0.68 -34.35
CA PRO A 388 28.92 1.87 -35.04
C PRO A 388 29.29 1.55 -36.49
N SER A 389 28.63 2.20 -37.44
CA SER A 389 29.03 2.17 -38.85
C SER A 389 29.44 3.57 -39.32
N ASN A 390 30.74 3.72 -39.53
CA ASN A 390 31.34 4.74 -40.40
C ASN A 390 30.84 4.53 -41.84
N ALA A 391 30.38 5.59 -42.51
CA ALA A 391 30.79 5.97 -43.87
C ALA A 391 29.86 7.04 -44.50
N LEU A 392 30.44 8.22 -44.74
CA LEU A 392 30.40 9.02 -45.97
C LEU A 392 29.07 9.16 -46.75
N SER A 393 28.51 10.39 -46.73
CA SER A 393 27.74 10.95 -47.86
C SER A 393 28.68 11.39 -48.99
N PRO A 394 28.18 11.43 -50.24
CA PRO A 394 27.89 12.76 -50.80
C PRO A 394 26.65 12.84 -51.73
N ASN A 395 26.07 14.04 -51.74
CA ASN A 395 25.36 14.77 -52.82
C ASN A 395 24.50 14.04 -53.88
N GLY A 396 23.29 14.58 -54.11
CA GLY A 396 22.58 14.45 -55.39
C GLY A 396 21.12 14.92 -55.38
N SER A 397 20.87 16.05 -56.05
CA SER A 397 19.57 16.73 -56.27
C SER A 397 18.73 16.14 -57.42
N ALA A 398 17.39 16.13 -57.31
CA ALA A 398 16.35 16.37 -58.36
C ALA A 398 14.96 15.94 -57.81
N ARG A 399 13.92 16.78 -57.72
CA ARG A 399 12.94 17.28 -58.73
C ARG A 399 12.04 16.21 -59.41
N ASP A 400 10.76 16.28 -59.01
CA ASP A 400 9.50 16.25 -59.77
C ASP A 400 8.82 14.97 -60.34
N SER A 401 7.48 15.12 -60.35
CA SER A 401 6.36 14.47 -61.07
C SER A 401 5.87 13.06 -60.72
N ASP A 402 4.63 13.07 -60.20
CA ASP A 402 3.39 12.43 -60.70
C ASP A 402 3.45 11.04 -61.35
N GLY A 403 2.55 10.15 -60.90
CA GLY A 403 2.35 8.84 -61.52
C GLY A 403 1.80 7.78 -60.56
N THR A 404 0.49 7.59 -60.65
CA THR A 404 -0.27 6.42 -60.20
C THR A 404 0.49 5.09 -60.31
N ASN A 405 0.54 4.29 -59.24
CA ASN A 405 0.58 2.83 -59.34
C ASN A 405 0.05 2.18 -58.06
N ASP A 406 -1.12 1.57 -58.24
CA ASP A 406 -1.74 0.61 -57.34
C ASP A 406 -0.99 -0.73 -57.53
N SER A 407 -0.04 -1.04 -56.65
CA SER A 407 0.49 -2.40 -56.39
C SER A 407 1.65 -2.36 -55.41
N ASN A 408 1.72 -3.37 -54.55
CA ASN A 408 2.77 -3.64 -53.56
C ASN A 408 2.81 -2.73 -52.33
N ALA A 409 1.81 -2.89 -51.46
CA ALA A 409 2.00 -2.63 -50.03
C ALA A 409 2.25 -3.95 -49.30
N SER A 410 3.52 -4.36 -49.27
CA SER A 410 4.12 -5.05 -48.14
C SER A 410 3.97 -4.18 -46.90
N ASN A 411 2.78 -4.18 -46.30
CA ASN A 411 2.54 -3.56 -45.00
C ASN A 411 1.70 -4.53 -44.20
N ALA A 412 2.37 -5.35 -43.39
CA ALA A 412 1.79 -5.81 -42.15
C ALA A 412 1.45 -4.56 -41.32
N SER A 413 0.30 -3.95 -41.59
CA SER A 413 -0.20 -2.86 -40.76
C SER A 413 -0.36 -3.47 -39.37
N ALA A 414 0.56 -3.14 -38.47
CA ALA A 414 0.42 -3.47 -37.07
C ALA A 414 -1.01 -3.09 -36.67
N LEU A 415 -1.71 -4.00 -36.01
CA LEU A 415 -3.07 -3.72 -35.54
C LEU A 415 -3.03 -2.40 -34.79
N ARG A 416 -3.87 -1.43 -35.20
CA ARG A 416 -4.04 -0.19 -34.45
C ARG A 416 -4.68 -0.55 -33.11
N ALA A 417 -3.83 -0.81 -32.13
CA ALA A 417 -4.16 -1.14 -30.76
C ALA A 417 -3.67 0.01 -29.88
N ASN A 418 -4.43 1.10 -29.92
CA ASN A 418 -4.21 2.33 -29.17
C ASN A 418 -5.49 2.76 -28.44
N GLY A 419 -6.37 1.80 -28.13
CA GLY A 419 -7.60 2.05 -27.42
C GLY A 419 -7.34 2.61 -26.03
N THR A 420 -7.65 3.88 -25.86
CA THR A 420 -7.62 4.61 -24.59
C THR A 420 -9.05 4.98 -24.19
N ILE A 421 -9.29 5.07 -22.88
CA ILE A 421 -10.53 5.57 -22.30
C ILE A 421 -10.22 6.86 -21.55
N GLU A 422 -11.00 7.90 -21.82
CA GLU A 422 -10.93 9.18 -21.12
C GLU A 422 -12.22 9.42 -20.35
N ILE A 423 -12.10 9.68 -19.05
CA ILE A 423 -13.24 9.93 -18.16
C ILE A 423 -12.88 11.09 -17.26
N ARG A 424 -13.47 12.28 -17.49
CA ARG A 424 -13.32 13.47 -16.63
C ARG A 424 -11.85 13.76 -16.27
N GLY A 425 -10.96 13.76 -17.27
CA GLY A 425 -9.52 13.99 -17.14
C GLY A 425 -8.68 12.77 -16.76
N TYR A 426 -9.29 11.63 -16.42
CA TYR A 426 -8.56 10.37 -16.29
C TYR A 426 -8.32 9.73 -17.64
N THR A 427 -7.08 9.36 -17.93
CA THR A 427 -6.70 8.57 -19.10
C THR A 427 -6.35 7.15 -18.64
N ILE A 428 -7.05 6.16 -19.21
CA ILE A 428 -6.87 4.74 -18.89
C ILE A 428 -6.40 4.01 -20.15
N ARG A 429 -5.20 3.43 -20.08
CA ARG A 429 -4.56 2.74 -21.20
C ARG A 429 -3.80 1.49 -20.73
N TYR A 430 -3.49 0.58 -21.65
CA TYR A 430 -2.59 -0.53 -21.37
C TYR A 430 -1.20 -0.26 -21.95
N ALA A 431 -0.14 -0.52 -21.18
CA ALA A 431 1.23 -0.31 -21.62
C ALA A 431 2.19 -1.34 -21.01
N GLU A 432 3.31 -1.61 -21.69
CA GLU A 432 4.34 -2.53 -21.21
C GLU A 432 5.71 -1.89 -21.20
N ARG A 433 6.52 -2.25 -20.19
CA ARG A 433 7.89 -1.76 -19.95
C ARG A 433 7.98 -0.23 -19.90
N VAL A 434 6.97 0.42 -19.32
CA VAL A 434 6.97 1.86 -19.06
C VAL A 434 7.61 2.14 -17.69
N GLN A 435 8.31 3.25 -17.55
CA GLN A 435 8.90 3.65 -16.29
C GLN A 435 7.82 3.84 -15.23
N ASN A 436 8.03 3.27 -14.05
CA ASN A 436 7.14 3.37 -12.92
C ASN A 436 7.35 4.71 -12.20
N GLN A 437 6.50 5.68 -12.50
CA GLN A 437 6.59 7.02 -11.93
C GLN A 437 6.24 7.07 -10.43
N LEU A 438 5.70 5.99 -9.84
CA LEU A 438 5.46 5.90 -8.40
C LEU A 438 6.75 5.78 -7.58
N VAL A 439 7.74 5.10 -8.13
CA VAL A 439 8.95 4.69 -7.41
C VAL A 439 10.16 5.44 -7.94
N SER A 440 10.15 5.83 -9.22
CA SER A 440 11.29 6.46 -9.92
C SER A 440 11.38 7.99 -9.76
N VAL A 441 10.76 8.56 -8.74
CA VAL A 441 10.67 10.03 -8.56
C VAL A 441 12.03 10.67 -8.25
N ILE A 442 12.88 9.96 -7.51
CA ILE A 442 14.28 10.33 -7.27
C ILE A 442 15.10 9.04 -7.39
N ASP A 443 16.19 9.07 -8.16
CA ASP A 443 17.20 8.01 -8.24
C ASP A 443 17.99 7.92 -6.93
N VAL A 444 17.36 7.38 -5.88
CA VAL A 444 18.02 7.08 -4.62
C VAL A 444 18.51 5.64 -4.68
N SER A 445 19.83 5.48 -4.83
CA SER A 445 20.46 4.18 -4.60
C SER A 445 20.66 3.98 -3.10
N ALA A 446 19.88 3.08 -2.52
CA ALA A 446 20.07 2.62 -1.15
C ALA A 446 20.31 1.11 -1.16
N PHE A 447 21.32 0.64 -0.43
CA PHE A 447 21.66 -0.78 -0.33
C PHE A 447 21.95 -1.49 -1.68
N GLY A 448 22.34 -0.74 -2.72
CA GLY A 448 22.66 -1.27 -4.05
C GLY A 448 21.46 -1.46 -4.99
N GLU A 449 20.27 -0.96 -4.64
CA GLU A 449 19.05 -1.08 -5.46
C GLU A 449 18.60 0.28 -6.01
N THR A 450 18.08 0.31 -7.25
CA THR A 450 17.62 1.52 -7.95
C THR A 450 16.10 1.70 -7.86
N THR A 451 15.64 2.94 -7.93
CA THR A 451 14.23 3.33 -8.00
C THR A 451 13.68 3.37 -9.43
N ALA A 452 14.53 3.32 -10.47
CA ALA A 452 14.16 3.28 -11.88
C ALA A 452 13.59 1.90 -12.27
N VAL A 453 12.32 1.68 -11.94
CA VAL A 453 11.64 0.40 -12.11
C VAL A 453 10.68 0.47 -13.29
N ASN A 454 10.76 -0.44 -14.25
CA ASN A 454 9.74 -0.55 -15.29
C ASN A 454 8.55 -1.39 -14.83
N THR A 455 7.35 -1.02 -15.28
CA THR A 455 6.09 -1.73 -15.02
C THR A 455 5.31 -1.96 -16.31
N SER A 456 4.38 -2.92 -16.26
CA SER A 456 3.51 -3.29 -17.37
C SER A 456 2.12 -3.57 -16.84
N GLY A 457 1.08 -3.08 -17.51
CA GLY A 457 -0.30 -3.24 -17.08
C GLY A 457 -1.21 -2.12 -17.56
N VAL A 458 -2.34 -1.97 -16.88
CA VAL A 458 -3.28 -0.86 -17.08
C VAL A 458 -2.80 0.35 -16.28
N ILE A 459 -2.44 1.40 -17.00
CA ILE A 459 -1.97 2.67 -16.49
C ILE A 459 -3.14 3.63 -16.42
N VAL A 460 -3.27 4.32 -15.28
CA VAL A 460 -4.23 5.41 -15.07
C VAL A 460 -3.43 6.68 -14.80
N THR A 461 -3.71 7.72 -15.58
CA THR A 461 -3.10 9.05 -15.42
C THR A 461 -4.15 10.13 -15.29
N ASN A 462 -3.82 11.22 -14.61
CA ASN A 462 -4.59 12.46 -14.58
C ASN A 462 -3.63 13.61 -14.23
N ALA A 463 -3.34 14.48 -15.20
CA ALA A 463 -2.36 15.56 -15.05
C ALA A 463 -2.79 16.59 -14.00
N ASP A 464 -4.04 17.04 -14.05
CA ASP A 464 -4.61 18.02 -13.09
C ASP A 464 -4.56 17.56 -11.62
N ARG A 465 -4.44 16.25 -11.40
CA ARG A 465 -4.41 15.63 -10.08
C ARG A 465 -3.06 15.00 -9.75
N GLU A 466 -2.07 15.14 -10.64
CA GLU A 466 -0.72 14.57 -10.48
C GLU A 466 -0.76 13.05 -10.27
N ILE A 467 -1.70 12.37 -10.92
CA ILE A 467 -1.93 10.94 -10.74
C ILE A 467 -1.20 10.19 -11.83
N TRP A 468 -0.40 9.21 -11.41
CA TRP A 468 0.11 8.16 -12.28
C TRP A 468 0.13 6.84 -11.52
N THR A 469 -0.53 5.80 -12.03
CA THR A 469 -0.51 4.49 -11.37
C THR A 469 -0.66 3.33 -12.32
N THR A 470 -0.01 2.21 -11.99
CA THR A 470 -0.38 0.91 -12.54
C THR A 470 -1.56 0.36 -11.73
N ALA A 471 -2.79 0.57 -12.21
CA ALA A 471 -4.01 0.14 -11.52
C ALA A 471 -4.18 -1.38 -11.53
N VAL A 472 -3.80 -2.04 -12.63
CA VAL A 472 -3.81 -3.50 -12.77
C VAL A 472 -2.52 -3.94 -13.45
N SER A 473 -1.71 -4.76 -12.80
CA SER A 473 -0.46 -5.23 -13.42
C SER A 473 -0.71 -6.29 -14.51
N LYS A 474 0.25 -6.43 -15.43
CA LYS A 474 0.23 -7.45 -16.49
C LYS A 474 0.12 -8.87 -15.91
N SER A 475 0.86 -9.17 -14.85
CA SER A 475 0.86 -10.49 -14.21
C SER A 475 -0.48 -10.77 -13.53
N ARG A 476 -1.06 -9.79 -12.83
CA ARG A 476 -2.40 -9.92 -12.26
C ARG A 476 -3.45 -10.17 -13.34
N LEU A 477 -3.37 -9.44 -14.46
CA LEU A 477 -4.29 -9.62 -15.58
C LEU A 477 -4.06 -10.96 -16.31
N GLY A 478 -2.82 -11.43 -16.38
CA GLY A 478 -2.47 -12.77 -16.89
C GLY A 478 -2.93 -13.90 -15.99
N PHE A 479 -3.09 -13.65 -14.69
CA PHE A 479 -3.64 -14.61 -13.73
C PHE A 479 -5.18 -14.63 -13.72
N ALA A 480 -5.81 -13.46 -13.70
CA ALA A 480 -7.27 -13.32 -13.53
C ALA A 480 -8.04 -13.26 -14.85
N GLY A 481 -7.40 -12.94 -15.98
CA GLY A 481 -8.03 -12.79 -17.30
C GLY A 481 -8.92 -11.54 -17.45
N SER A 482 -9.47 -11.03 -16.34
CA SER A 482 -10.22 -9.79 -16.29
C SER A 482 -9.96 -9.03 -14.99
N ALA A 483 -10.20 -7.74 -15.01
CA ALA A 483 -10.10 -6.86 -13.85
C ALA A 483 -11.00 -5.63 -14.04
N THR A 484 -11.22 -4.87 -12.98
CA THR A 484 -11.90 -3.57 -13.04
C THR A 484 -10.96 -2.48 -12.56
N VAL A 485 -11.06 -1.32 -13.19
CA VAL A 485 -10.38 -0.09 -12.77
C VAL A 485 -11.46 0.91 -12.41
N ARG A 486 -11.47 1.36 -11.15
CA ARG A 486 -12.38 2.38 -10.66
C ARG A 486 -11.67 3.73 -10.56
N VAL A 487 -12.17 4.71 -11.30
CA VAL A 487 -11.74 6.12 -11.23
C VAL A 487 -12.87 6.96 -10.62
N GLY A 488 -12.57 8.16 -10.14
CA GLY A 488 -13.60 8.96 -9.49
C GLY A 488 -13.13 10.26 -8.88
N GLY A 489 -13.96 10.82 -8.01
CA GLY A 489 -13.67 11.97 -7.17
C GLY A 489 -14.67 12.01 -6.03
N VAL A 490 -14.74 13.13 -5.31
CA VAL A 490 -15.75 13.31 -4.26
C VAL A 490 -17.14 13.22 -4.89
N GLY A 491 -17.94 12.26 -4.42
CA GLY A 491 -19.35 12.09 -4.82
C GLY A 491 -19.59 11.46 -6.19
N TRP A 492 -18.57 10.92 -6.88
CA TRP A 492 -18.77 10.20 -8.14
C TRP A 492 -17.71 9.14 -8.39
N ALA A 493 -18.09 8.07 -9.09
CA ALA A 493 -17.21 6.98 -9.48
C ALA A 493 -17.59 6.46 -10.86
N GLU A 494 -16.60 6.00 -11.63
CA GLU A 494 -16.80 5.28 -12.88
C GLU A 494 -15.93 4.02 -12.90
N VAL A 495 -16.43 2.97 -13.54
CA VAL A 495 -15.75 1.68 -13.62
C VAL A 495 -15.42 1.35 -15.07
N VAL A 496 -14.19 0.90 -15.29
CA VAL A 496 -13.72 0.39 -16.57
C VAL A 496 -13.37 -1.08 -16.42
N GLY A 497 -14.03 -1.92 -17.21
CA GLY A 497 -13.70 -3.33 -17.36
C GLY A 497 -12.45 -3.52 -18.20
N VAL A 498 -11.57 -4.42 -17.77
CA VAL A 498 -10.35 -4.81 -18.46
C VAL A 498 -10.44 -6.31 -18.73
N ARG A 499 -10.17 -6.73 -19.98
CA ARG A 499 -10.17 -8.15 -20.34
C ARG A 499 -8.98 -8.50 -21.19
N ARG A 500 -8.32 -9.60 -20.84
CA ARG A 500 -7.26 -10.24 -21.61
C ARG A 500 -7.79 -11.48 -22.32
N SER A 501 -7.33 -11.70 -23.54
CA SER A 501 -7.49 -12.97 -24.25
C SER A 501 -6.21 -13.28 -24.98
N GLY A 502 -5.65 -14.47 -24.80
CA GLY A 502 -4.43 -14.86 -25.49
C GLY A 502 -4.36 -16.33 -25.86
N TRP A 503 -3.23 -16.67 -26.48
CA TRP A 503 -2.81 -18.00 -26.86
C TRP A 503 -1.34 -18.18 -26.51
N SER A 504 -1.01 -19.34 -25.95
CA SER A 504 0.35 -19.82 -25.74
C SER A 504 0.67 -20.83 -26.83
N VAL A 505 1.83 -20.72 -27.49
CA VAL A 505 2.25 -21.68 -28.51
C VAL A 505 3.21 -22.72 -27.93
N ALA A 506 3.18 -23.94 -28.45
CA ALA A 506 3.99 -25.05 -27.96
C ALA A 506 5.49 -24.73 -28.08
N GLY A 507 6.22 -24.89 -26.96
CA GLY A 507 7.65 -24.59 -26.85
C GLY A 507 8.02 -23.11 -26.96
N GLY A 508 7.08 -22.23 -27.32
CA GLY A 508 7.37 -20.82 -27.61
C GLY A 508 6.84 -19.85 -26.56
N ASN A 509 6.55 -18.63 -27.01
CA ASN A 509 6.01 -17.54 -26.20
C ASN A 509 4.46 -17.48 -26.23
N SER A 510 3.87 -16.40 -25.74
CA SER A 510 2.43 -16.16 -25.76
C SER A 510 2.09 -14.88 -26.52
N THR A 511 0.94 -14.85 -27.19
CA THR A 511 0.37 -13.64 -27.78
C THR A 511 -1.03 -13.39 -27.24
N TYR A 512 -1.39 -12.12 -27.05
CA TYR A 512 -2.65 -11.75 -26.41
C TYR A 512 -3.13 -10.39 -26.86
N LYS A 513 -4.40 -10.12 -26.56
CA LYS A 513 -5.06 -8.84 -26.73
C LYS A 513 -5.62 -8.39 -25.39
N VAL A 514 -5.52 -7.09 -25.13
CA VAL A 514 -6.15 -6.44 -23.98
C VAL A 514 -7.22 -5.48 -24.47
N PHE A 515 -8.39 -5.58 -23.87
CA PHE A 515 -9.54 -4.73 -24.15
C PHE A 515 -9.88 -3.92 -22.92
N LEU A 516 -10.22 -2.65 -23.15
CA LEU A 516 -10.79 -1.76 -22.14
C LEU A 516 -12.25 -1.48 -22.51
N GLN A 517 -13.12 -1.43 -21.52
CA GLN A 517 -14.55 -1.21 -21.71
C GLN A 517 -15.08 -0.28 -20.63
N PRO A 518 -15.51 0.96 -20.97
CA PRO A 518 -16.27 1.79 -20.05
C PRO A 518 -17.63 1.15 -19.74
N ASN A 519 -18.27 1.59 -18.65
CA ASN A 519 -19.65 1.20 -18.37
C ASN A 519 -20.56 1.53 -19.57
N ASP A 520 -21.39 0.57 -19.97
CA ASP A 520 -22.41 0.70 -21.02
C ASP A 520 -21.91 1.08 -22.43
N ASP A 521 -20.59 1.05 -22.65
CA ASP A 521 -19.95 1.37 -23.93
C ASP A 521 -19.30 0.15 -24.61
N ASP A 522 -19.00 0.31 -25.91
CA ASP A 522 -18.29 -0.69 -26.68
C ASP A 522 -16.84 -0.89 -26.21
N ARG A 523 -16.43 -2.17 -26.16
CA ARG A 523 -15.04 -2.53 -25.84
C ARG A 523 -14.06 -2.01 -26.90
N ARG A 524 -12.94 -1.46 -26.46
CA ARG A 524 -11.85 -0.93 -27.29
C ARG A 524 -10.63 -1.82 -27.18
N LEU A 525 -9.95 -2.09 -28.31
CA LEU A 525 -8.68 -2.82 -28.32
C LEU A 525 -7.56 -1.90 -27.83
N ALA A 526 -7.12 -2.09 -26.60
CA ALA A 526 -6.07 -1.28 -25.98
C ALA A 526 -4.67 -1.75 -26.34
N TYR A 527 -4.46 -3.07 -26.49
CA TYR A 527 -3.16 -3.63 -26.79
C TYR A 527 -3.25 -4.94 -27.56
N ALA A 528 -2.30 -5.17 -28.47
CA ALA A 528 -2.09 -6.45 -29.14
C ALA A 528 -0.60 -6.80 -29.05
N ALA A 529 -0.29 -7.94 -28.44
CA ALA A 529 1.08 -8.41 -28.31
C ALA A 529 1.67 -8.83 -29.67
N PRO A 530 3.00 -8.91 -29.81
CA PRO A 530 3.63 -9.50 -30.99
C PRO A 530 3.13 -10.94 -31.27
N PRO A 531 3.27 -11.44 -32.50
CA PRO A 531 2.97 -12.84 -32.80
C PRO A 531 3.74 -13.80 -31.90
N ALA A 532 3.08 -14.89 -31.54
CA ALA A 532 3.70 -16.00 -30.81
C ALA A 532 4.20 -17.06 -31.80
N ILE A 533 5.47 -17.45 -31.68
CA ILE A 533 6.12 -18.37 -32.63
C ILE A 533 6.33 -19.71 -31.92
N GLY A 534 5.76 -20.77 -32.47
CA GLY A 534 5.94 -22.13 -31.94
C GLY A 534 7.30 -22.69 -32.30
N GLU A 535 7.87 -23.50 -31.42
CA GLU A 535 9.08 -24.28 -31.72
C GLU A 535 8.85 -25.41 -32.73
N PRO A 536 7.70 -26.09 -32.77
CA PRO A 536 7.50 -27.18 -33.71
C PRO A 536 7.50 -26.74 -35.17
N VAL A 537 8.16 -27.55 -36.01
CA VAL A 537 8.22 -27.40 -37.46
C VAL A 537 7.48 -28.56 -38.12
N LEU A 538 6.51 -28.25 -38.98
CA LEU A 538 5.70 -29.24 -39.69
C LEU A 538 5.93 -29.10 -41.20
N ASP A 539 6.39 -30.17 -41.87
CA ASP A 539 6.72 -30.13 -43.31
C ASP A 539 7.66 -28.97 -43.67
N GLY A 540 8.68 -28.72 -42.82
CA GLY A 540 9.61 -27.60 -43.00
C GLY A 540 8.95 -26.22 -42.92
N LYS A 541 7.79 -26.10 -42.26
CA LYS A 541 7.06 -24.84 -42.05
C LYS A 541 6.95 -24.55 -40.56
N ASN A 542 7.12 -23.29 -40.20
CA ASN A 542 6.91 -22.78 -38.85
C ASN A 542 5.47 -22.32 -38.71
N VAL A 543 4.88 -22.56 -37.54
CA VAL A 543 3.54 -22.09 -37.22
C VAL A 543 3.62 -21.05 -36.12
N SER A 544 2.93 -19.94 -36.33
CA SER A 544 2.80 -18.86 -35.37
C SER A 544 1.33 -18.44 -35.21
N ILE A 545 1.02 -17.85 -34.06
CA ILE A 545 -0.27 -17.24 -33.78
C ILE A 545 -0.11 -15.73 -33.75
N ALA A 546 -0.91 -15.02 -34.53
CA ALA A 546 -0.86 -13.55 -34.60
C ALA A 546 -2.21 -12.94 -34.23
N PRO A 547 -2.26 -11.85 -33.45
CA PRO A 547 -3.50 -11.12 -33.24
C PRO A 547 -4.09 -10.61 -34.57
N ARG A 548 -5.42 -10.47 -34.63
CA ARG A 548 -6.14 -9.83 -35.75
C ARG A 548 -7.12 -8.77 -35.26
N ARG A 549 -7.76 -8.02 -36.17
CA ARG A 549 -8.84 -7.07 -35.81
C ARG A 549 -9.93 -7.81 -35.02
N GLN A 550 -10.38 -8.93 -35.57
CA GLN A 550 -11.25 -9.89 -34.91
C GLN A 550 -10.49 -11.20 -34.63
N GLY A 551 -10.43 -11.61 -33.37
CA GLY A 551 -9.76 -12.85 -32.96
C GLY A 551 -8.25 -12.88 -33.21
N PHE A 552 -7.77 -14.06 -33.58
CA PHE A 552 -6.37 -14.41 -33.86
C PHE A 552 -6.28 -15.18 -35.18
N ALA A 553 -5.10 -15.23 -35.78
CA ALA A 553 -4.78 -16.03 -36.97
C ALA A 553 -3.73 -17.07 -36.65
N VAL A 554 -3.83 -18.21 -37.33
CA VAL A 554 -2.70 -19.09 -37.59
C VAL A 554 -1.94 -18.52 -38.79
N VAL A 555 -0.62 -18.39 -38.68
CA VAL A 555 0.27 -17.93 -39.72
C VAL A 555 1.33 -19.00 -39.96
N VAL A 556 1.40 -19.50 -41.19
CA VAL A 556 2.36 -20.54 -41.59
C VAL A 556 3.44 -19.88 -42.44
N SER A 557 4.70 -20.08 -42.06
CA SER A 557 5.85 -19.52 -42.76
C SER A 557 6.90 -20.58 -43.06
N ARG A 558 7.78 -20.31 -44.03
CA ARG A 558 8.96 -21.12 -44.36
C ARG A 558 10.10 -20.17 -44.68
N ASN A 559 11.28 -20.38 -44.10
CA ASN A 559 12.45 -19.50 -44.26
C ASN A 559 12.08 -18.01 -44.08
N ASP A 560 11.39 -17.70 -42.98
CA ASP A 560 10.88 -16.37 -42.62
C ASP A 560 9.90 -15.71 -43.60
N THR A 561 9.49 -16.44 -44.64
CA THR A 561 8.49 -15.98 -45.61
C THR A 561 7.11 -16.52 -45.22
N THR A 562 6.13 -15.64 -45.02
CA THR A 562 4.75 -16.06 -44.77
C THR A 562 4.17 -16.72 -46.01
N LEU A 563 3.77 -17.99 -45.91
CA LEU A 563 3.13 -18.72 -47.00
C LEU A 563 1.63 -18.41 -47.05
N GLU A 564 0.94 -18.57 -45.91
CA GLU A 564 -0.49 -18.35 -45.81
C GLU A 564 -0.91 -18.00 -44.38
N ARG A 565 -2.06 -17.35 -44.22
CA ARG A 565 -2.67 -17.01 -42.93
C ARG A 565 -4.16 -17.27 -42.95
N ALA A 566 -4.72 -17.78 -41.87
CA ALA A 566 -6.17 -17.94 -41.71
C ALA A 566 -6.62 -17.64 -40.27
N PRO A 567 -7.87 -17.20 -40.04
CA PRO A 567 -8.39 -17.08 -38.68
C PRO A 567 -8.30 -18.41 -37.95
N ILE A 568 -7.97 -18.38 -36.65
CA ILE A 568 -8.13 -19.57 -35.81
C ILE A 568 -9.60 -20.01 -35.91
N PRO A 569 -9.87 -21.31 -36.15
CA PRO A 569 -11.22 -21.80 -36.32
C PRO A 569 -12.05 -21.57 -35.04
N ARG A 570 -13.37 -21.56 -35.22
CA ARG A 570 -14.30 -21.56 -34.07
C ARG A 570 -14.07 -22.83 -33.24
N LYS A 571 -14.56 -22.83 -32.00
CA LYS A 571 -14.50 -24.00 -31.12
C LYS A 571 -15.11 -25.20 -31.86
N ASN A 572 -14.36 -26.32 -31.88
CA ASN A 572 -14.69 -27.57 -32.56
C ASN A 572 -14.83 -27.43 -34.08
N GLY A 573 -14.04 -26.53 -34.67
CA GLY A 573 -13.95 -26.33 -36.12
C GLY A 573 -12.52 -26.50 -36.62
N SER A 574 -12.37 -26.58 -37.93
CA SER A 574 -11.07 -26.74 -38.60
C SER A 574 -10.84 -25.73 -39.73
N VAL A 575 -9.59 -25.54 -40.12
CA VAL A 575 -9.17 -24.73 -41.26
C VAL A 575 -7.88 -25.27 -41.85
N SER A 576 -7.73 -25.26 -43.17
CA SER A 576 -6.48 -25.64 -43.84
C SER A 576 -5.69 -24.41 -44.25
N VAL A 577 -4.38 -24.41 -44.00
CA VAL A 577 -3.46 -23.28 -44.24
C VAL A 577 -2.12 -23.83 -44.73
N ALA A 578 -1.69 -23.44 -45.92
CA ALA A 578 -0.44 -23.86 -46.55
C ALA A 578 -0.20 -25.38 -46.54
N GLY A 579 -1.26 -26.16 -46.73
CA GLY A 579 -1.22 -27.64 -46.74
C GLY A 579 -1.14 -28.30 -45.35
N LEU A 580 -1.32 -27.55 -44.27
CA LEU A 580 -1.52 -28.06 -42.91
C LEU A 580 -2.99 -27.90 -42.53
N THR A 581 -3.57 -28.87 -41.82
CA THR A 581 -4.94 -28.74 -41.28
C THR A 581 -4.86 -28.40 -39.80
N PHE A 582 -5.54 -27.34 -39.39
CA PHE A 582 -5.63 -26.91 -38.00
C PHE A 582 -7.04 -27.17 -37.47
N GLU A 583 -7.14 -27.95 -36.40
CA GLU A 583 -8.39 -28.23 -35.69
C GLU A 583 -8.34 -27.63 -34.29
N ARG A 584 -9.44 -27.00 -33.88
CA ARG A 584 -9.57 -26.48 -32.53
C ARG A 584 -10.49 -27.35 -31.71
N ASP A 585 -9.90 -28.13 -30.82
CA ASP A 585 -10.61 -28.86 -29.76
C ASP A 585 -10.63 -28.01 -28.49
N GLU A 586 -11.79 -27.47 -28.12
CA GLU A 586 -11.94 -26.60 -26.95
C GLU A 586 -10.98 -25.38 -26.96
N GLY A 587 -9.96 -25.41 -26.10
CA GLY A 587 -8.88 -24.43 -26.00
C GLY A 587 -7.62 -24.81 -26.75
N ARG A 588 -7.49 -26.05 -27.21
CA ARG A 588 -6.28 -26.58 -27.86
C ARG A 588 -6.39 -26.41 -29.37
N LEU A 589 -5.28 -26.07 -30.00
CA LEU A 589 -5.14 -25.99 -31.44
C LEU A 589 -4.18 -27.08 -31.90
N LEU A 590 -4.74 -28.09 -32.57
CA LEU A 590 -4.03 -29.22 -33.12
C LEU A 590 -3.72 -28.94 -34.59
N ALA A 591 -2.53 -29.33 -35.04
CA ALA A 591 -2.14 -29.29 -36.43
C ALA A 591 -1.86 -30.70 -36.93
N THR A 592 -2.41 -31.02 -38.10
CA THR A 592 -2.31 -32.33 -38.71
C THR A 592 -1.66 -32.22 -40.09
N TYR A 593 -0.69 -33.09 -40.34
CA TYR A 593 -0.04 -33.27 -41.62
C TYR A 593 0.26 -34.75 -41.85
N GLY A 594 -0.41 -35.36 -42.83
CA GLY A 594 -0.34 -36.81 -43.03
C GLY A 594 -0.85 -37.55 -41.79
N THR A 595 0.00 -38.40 -41.19
CA THR A 595 -0.30 -39.12 -39.93
C THR A 595 0.23 -38.41 -38.68
N THR A 596 0.86 -37.26 -38.82
CA THR A 596 1.39 -36.48 -37.69
C THR A 596 0.31 -35.54 -37.19
N GLU A 597 0.02 -35.62 -35.89
CA GLU A 597 -0.83 -34.68 -35.16
C GLU A 597 -0.02 -34.08 -34.00
N LEU A 598 -0.07 -32.76 -33.87
CA LEU A 598 0.64 -32.05 -32.81
C LEU A 598 -0.18 -30.88 -32.28
N GLN A 599 -0.18 -30.69 -30.97
CA GLN A 599 -0.69 -29.46 -30.37
C GLN A 599 0.29 -28.32 -30.63
N ILE A 600 -0.16 -27.30 -31.37
CA ILE A 600 0.66 -26.14 -31.73
C ILE A 600 0.39 -24.96 -30.82
N ALA A 601 -0.83 -24.82 -30.30
CA ALA A 601 -1.17 -23.74 -29.40
C ALA A 601 -2.27 -24.15 -28.42
N GLU A 602 -2.39 -23.38 -27.35
CA GLU A 602 -3.48 -23.47 -26.39
C GLU A 602 -3.95 -22.06 -26.02
N ARG A 603 -5.27 -21.90 -25.90
CA ARG A 603 -5.87 -20.66 -25.43
C ARG A 603 -5.46 -20.42 -23.98
N GLU A 604 -5.05 -19.20 -23.65
CA GLU A 604 -4.73 -18.84 -22.26
C GLU A 604 -5.92 -19.18 -21.35
N THR A 605 -5.64 -19.91 -20.28
CA THR A 605 -6.55 -20.13 -19.15
C THR A 605 -6.12 -19.22 -18.00
N TYR A 606 -7.07 -18.81 -17.18
CA TYR A 606 -6.86 -17.83 -16.13
C TYR A 606 -7.22 -18.47 -14.79
N PRO A 607 -6.24 -18.93 -14.01
CA PRO A 607 -6.52 -19.66 -12.78
C PRO A 607 -7.31 -18.84 -11.72
N GLY A 608 -7.34 -17.52 -11.86
CA GLY A 608 -8.10 -16.62 -11.00
C GLY A 608 -9.47 -16.18 -11.54
N SER A 609 -9.91 -16.69 -12.69
CA SER A 609 -11.21 -16.34 -13.31
C SER A 609 -12.37 -17.20 -12.87
#